data_AF-A0AAN8VZT9-F1
#
_entry.id   AF-A0AAN8VZT9-F1
#
_cell.length_a   1.000
_cell.length_b   1.000
_cell.length_c   1.000
_cell.angle_alpha   90.00
_cell.angle_beta   90.00
_cell.angle_gamma   90.00
#
_symmetry.space_group_name_H-M   'P 1'
#
loop_
_entity.id
_entity.type
_entity.pdbx_description
1 polymer ?
#
loop_
_entity_poly.entity_id
_entity_poly.type
_entity_poly.pdbx_seq_one_letter_code
_entity_poly.pdbx_strand_id
1 'polypeptide(L)' 'MERPPNSSIQLPPVFRFHPADKELVVHYLRNKVFPAPIPASIIVELDLYKYKPWELQKKSLFGENEWFFFTPRDRK' A
#
# COMPACT_ATOMS: atom_id res chain seq x y z
N MET A 1 21.11 -14.84 -9.72
CA MET A 1 19.64 -14.67 -9.63
C MET A 1 19.41 -13.40 -8.86
N GLU A 2 19.29 -12.29 -9.59
CA GLU A 2 19.13 -10.95 -9.04
C GLU A 2 17.81 -10.88 -8.26
N ARG A 3 17.87 -10.54 -6.97
CA ARG A 3 16.67 -10.32 -6.15
C ARG A 3 15.97 -9.06 -6.66
N PRO A 4 14.66 -9.08 -6.98
CA PRO A 4 13.96 -7.86 -7.35
C PRO A 4 13.94 -6.88 -6.16
N PRO A 5 14.24 -5.59 -6.36
CA PRO A 5 14.42 -4.61 -5.29
C PRO A 5 13.08 -4.03 -4.80
N ASN A 6 12.11 -4.88 -4.41
CA ASN A 6 10.77 -4.38 -4.06
C ASN A 6 10.03 -5.28 -3.05
N SER A 7 10.66 -5.70 -1.95
CA SER A 7 9.92 -6.34 -0.85
C SER A 7 10.78 -6.39 0.41
N SER A 8 10.86 -5.27 1.13
CA SER A 8 11.41 -5.23 2.50
C SER A 8 10.49 -5.91 3.53
N ILE A 9 9.33 -6.43 3.09
CA ILE A 9 8.36 -7.15 3.91
C ILE A 9 8.29 -8.59 3.39
N GLN A 10 9.05 -9.49 4.03
CA GLN A 10 8.97 -10.92 3.76
C GLN A 10 7.79 -11.51 4.55
N LEU A 11 6.61 -11.51 3.92
CA LEU A 11 5.50 -12.33 4.41
C LEU A 11 5.78 -13.81 4.09
N PRO A 12 5.38 -14.75 4.98
CA PRO A 12 5.40 -16.17 4.65
C PRO A 12 4.68 -16.45 3.32
N PRO A 13 5.05 -17.50 2.56
CA PRO A 13 4.51 -17.76 1.21
C PRO A 13 2.98 -17.84 1.09
N VAL A 14 2.30 -18.13 2.20
CA VAL A 14 0.83 -18.24 2.32
C VAL A 14 0.17 -16.98 2.87
N PHE A 15 0.94 -16.01 3.34
CA PHE A 15 0.41 -14.74 3.82
C PHE A 15 0.36 -13.73 2.69
N ARG A 16 -0.85 -13.22 2.45
CA ARG A 16 -1.11 -12.13 1.52
C ARG A 16 -1.69 -10.97 2.27
N PHE A 17 -1.35 -9.78 1.83
CA PHE A 17 -2.05 -8.58 2.26
C PHE A 17 -3.43 -8.56 1.62
N HIS A 18 -4.44 -9.00 2.37
CA HIS A 18 -5.83 -9.02 1.93
C HIS A 18 -6.74 -8.47 3.06
N PRO A 19 -6.60 -7.18 3.39
CA PRO A 19 -7.36 -6.56 4.46
C PRO A 19 -8.85 -6.44 4.08
N ALA A 20 -9.73 -6.54 5.07
CA ALA A 20 -11.14 -6.16 4.90
C ALA A 20 -11.30 -4.63 4.81
N ASP A 21 -12.40 -4.15 4.23
CA ASP A 21 -12.70 -2.71 4.11
C ASP A 21 -12.59 -1.97 5.44
N LYS A 22 -13.13 -2.57 6.51
CA LYS A 22 -13.05 -2.01 7.87
C LYS A 22 -11.59 -1.84 8.34
N GLU A 23 -10.71 -2.76 7.97
CA GLU A 23 -9.32 -2.73 8.39
C GLU A 23 -8.55 -1.65 7.64
N LEU A 24 -8.81 -1.50 6.33
CA LEU A 24 -8.29 -0.41 5.52
C LEU A 24 -8.67 0.96 6.11
N VAL A 25 -9.93 1.14 6.50
CA VAL A 25 -10.40 2.41 7.07
C VAL A 25 -9.86 2.65 8.47
N VAL A 26 -10.04 1.68 9.38
CA VAL A 26 -9.78 1.86 10.82
C VAL A 26 -8.29 1.79 11.15
N HIS A 27 -7.53 0.90 10.52
CA HIS A 27 -6.15 0.65 10.90
C HIS A 27 -5.12 1.26 9.96
N TYR A 28 -5.48 1.53 8.70
CA TYR A 28 -4.55 2.15 7.74
C TYR A 28 -4.87 3.62 7.51
N LEU A 29 -6.07 3.96 7.02
CA LEU A 29 -6.42 5.36 6.70
C LEU A 29 -6.51 6.22 7.96
N ARG A 30 -7.25 5.78 8.98
CA ARG A 30 -7.39 6.54 10.23
C ARG A 30 -6.04 6.73 10.91
N ASN A 31 -5.23 5.68 11.05
CA ASN A 31 -3.89 5.77 11.65
C ASN A 31 -2.87 6.50 10.80
N LYS A 32 -3.16 6.75 9.51
CA LYS A 32 -2.35 7.63 8.68
C LYS A 32 -2.66 9.11 8.93
N VAL A 33 -3.93 9.44 9.17
CA VAL A 33 -4.40 10.81 9.41
C VAL A 33 -4.15 11.25 10.85
N PHE A 34 -4.43 10.37 11.81
CA PHE A 34 -4.06 10.54 13.20
C PHE A 34 -2.70 9.87 13.40
N PRO A 35 -1.70 10.49 14.04
CA PRO A 35 -0.34 9.94 14.18
C PRO A 35 -0.31 8.72 15.11
N ALA A 36 -0.95 7.63 14.68
CA ALA A 36 -1.04 6.36 15.37
C ALA A 36 -0.22 5.31 14.61
N PRO A 37 0.25 4.24 15.27
CA PRO A 37 1.00 3.18 14.61
C PRO A 37 0.18 2.52 13.50
N ILE A 38 0.74 2.43 12.29
CA ILE A 38 0.17 1.65 11.20
C ILE A 38 0.65 0.20 11.38
N PRO A 39 -0.23 -0.83 11.31
CA PRO A 39 0.15 -2.22 11.60
C PRO A 39 1.29 -2.76 10.74
N ALA A 40 1.35 -2.33 9.48
CA ALA A 40 2.44 -2.68 8.57
C ALA A 40 2.66 -1.58 7.54
N SER A 41 3.92 -1.24 7.27
CA SER A 41 4.32 -0.22 6.29
C SER A 41 4.26 -0.75 4.84
N ILE A 42 3.13 -1.37 4.47
CA ILE A 42 2.92 -2.01 3.15
C ILE A 42 2.36 -1.01 2.13
N ILE A 43 1.52 -0.08 2.57
CA ILE A 43 0.85 0.93 1.72
C ILE A 43 1.78 2.14 1.55
N VAL A 44 2.13 2.47 0.31
CA VAL A 44 3.00 3.62 0.01
C VAL A 44 2.22 4.90 -0.24
N GLU A 45 2.85 6.03 0.08
CA GLU A 45 2.35 7.34 -0.34
C GLU A 45 2.72 7.62 -1.80
N LEU A 46 1.71 7.90 -2.62
CA LEU A 46 1.85 8.18 -4.04
C LEU A 46 0.71 9.10 -4.50
N ASP A 47 1.05 10.14 -5.26
CA ASP A 47 0.04 10.93 -5.97
C ASP A 47 -0.44 10.15 -7.20
N LEU A 48 -1.56 9.44 -7.05
CA LEU A 48 -2.08 8.51 -8.04
C LEU A 48 -2.41 9.20 -9.35
N TYR A 49 -2.83 10.46 -9.30
CA TYR A 49 -3.27 11.23 -10.45
C TYR A 49 -2.14 11.63 -11.40
N LYS A 50 -0.88 11.48 -10.96
CA LYS A 50 0.31 11.76 -11.78
C LYS A 50 0.78 10.56 -12.61
N TYR A 51 0.24 9.37 -12.39
CA TYR A 51 0.71 8.13 -13.01
C TYR A 51 -0.39 7.44 -13.81
N LYS A 52 0.01 6.71 -14.84
CA LYS A 52 -0.92 5.83 -15.55
C LYS A 52 -1.17 4.55 -14.74
N PRO A 53 -2.35 3.93 -14.85
CA PRO A 53 -2.69 2.72 -14.08
C PRO A 53 -1.65 1.60 -14.16
N TRP A 54 -1.05 1.38 -15.33
CA TRP A 54 -0.03 0.34 -15.55
C TRP A 54 1.35 0.68 -14.96
N GLU A 55 1.60 1.93 -14.58
CA GLU A 55 2.82 2.35 -13.90
C GLU A 55 2.73 2.12 -12.38
N LEU A 56 1.51 2.04 -11.84
CA LEU A 56 1.26 1.92 -10.40
C LEU A 56 1.80 0.62 -9.83
N GLN A 57 1.66 -0.51 -10.54
CA GLN A 57 2.18 -1.80 -10.09
C GLN A 57 3.65 -1.73 -9.71
N LYS A 58 4.47 -1.06 -10.52
CA LYS A 58 5.93 -0.90 -10.29
C LYS A 58 6.25 0.02 -9.11
N LYS A 59 5.29 0.82 -8.66
CA LYS A 59 5.42 1.75 -7.53
C LYS A 59 4.95 1.14 -6.21
N SER A 60 4.23 0.03 -6.24
CA SER A 60 3.80 -0.69 -5.05
C SER A 60 4.99 -1.38 -4.35
N LEU A 61 4.90 -1.55 -3.02
CA LEU A 61 5.84 -2.37 -2.25
C LEU A 61 5.44 -3.85 -2.20
N PHE A 62 4.17 -4.15 -2.43
CA PHE A 62 3.60 -5.48 -2.34
C PHE A 62 2.31 -5.55 -3.17
N GLY A 63 1.94 -6.76 -3.59
CA GLY A 63 0.70 -7.04 -4.31
C GLY A 63 0.95 -7.63 -5.68
N GLU A 64 0.27 -8.75 -5.97
CA GLU A 64 0.33 -9.42 -7.27
C GLU A 64 -0.79 -8.93 -8.19
N ASN A 65 -2.02 -8.87 -7.67
CA ASN A 65 -3.23 -8.52 -8.42
C ASN A 65 -3.90 -7.22 -7.95
N GLU A 66 -3.56 -6.77 -6.74
CA GLU A 66 -4.14 -5.61 -6.08
C GLU A 66 -3.01 -4.80 -5.43
N TRP A 67 -3.10 -3.48 -5.54
CA TRP A 67 -2.08 -2.56 -5.01
C TRP A 67 -2.75 -1.44 -4.24
N PHE A 68 -2.16 -1.09 -3.11
CA PHE A 68 -2.70 -0.11 -2.18
C PHE A 68 -1.78 1.09 -2.09
N PHE A 69 -2.37 2.29 -2.16
CA PHE A 69 -1.65 3.56 -2.11
C PHE A 69 -2.39 4.55 -1.22
N PHE A 70 -1.63 5.31 -0.43
CA PHE A 70 -2.13 6.56 0.14
C PHE A 70 -1.93 7.67 -0.89
N THR A 71 -3.00 8.37 -1.24
CA THR A 71 -2.93 9.47 -2.19
C THR A 71 -3.46 10.77 -1.57
N PRO A 72 -2.86 11.93 -1.88
CA PRO A 72 -3.44 13.20 -1.50
C PRO A 72 -4.86 13.30 -2.07
N ARG A 73 -5.83 13.51 -1.18
CA ARG A 73 -7.19 13.82 -1.59
C ARG A 73 -7.33 15.33 -1.65
N ASP A 74 -7.54 15.86 -2.84
CA ASP A 74 -7.94 17.25 -2.99
C ASP A 74 -9.35 17.42 -2.39
N ARG A 75 -9.49 18.33 -1.42
CA ARG A 75 -10.80 18.72 -0.88
C ARG A 75 -11.27 19.92 -1.70
N LYS A 76 -12.10 19.66 -2.71
CA LYS A 76 -13.04 20.68 -3.23
C LYS A 76 -14.14 20.96 -2.22
#